data_AF-A0A924MX36-F1
#
_entry.id   AF-A0A924MX36-F1
#
_cell.length_a   1.000
_cell.length_b   1.000
_cell.length_c   1.000
_cell.angle_alpha   90.00
_cell.angle_beta   90.00
_cell.angle_gamma   90.00
#
_symmetry.space_group_name_H-M   'P 1'
#
loop_
_entity.id
_entity.type
_entity.pdbx_description
1 polymer ?
#
loop_
_entity_poly.entity_id
_entity_poly.type
_entity_poly.pdbx_seq_one_letter_code
_entity_poly.pdbx_strand_id
1 'polypeptide(L)' 'MVASEDAPSHYGERPVTEVAVGVLLDAQGRFLLTSRPPGKVYAGYWEFP' A
#
# COMPACT_ATOMS: atom_id res chain seq x y z
N MET A 1 -2.52 -37.39 -3.96
CA MET A 1 -1.28 -36.83 -3.38
C MET A 1 -0.97 -35.57 -4.18
N VAL A 2 -1.19 -34.34 -3.73
CA VAL A 2 -1.62 -33.73 -2.47
C VAL A 2 -2.31 -32.45 -2.93
N ALA A 3 -3.50 -32.15 -2.41
CA ALA A 3 -4.03 -30.80 -2.50
C ALA A 3 -3.03 -29.92 -1.74
N SER A 4 -2.50 -28.88 -2.37
CA SER A 4 -1.72 -27.87 -1.67
C SER A 4 -2.68 -27.19 -0.70
N GLU A 5 -2.62 -27.62 0.56
CA GLU A 5 -3.41 -27.03 1.64
C GLU A 5 -3.13 -25.53 1.65
N ASP A 6 -4.19 -24.75 1.49
CA ASP A 6 -4.17 -23.30 1.62
C ASP A 6 -3.70 -23.01 3.04
N ALA A 7 -2.45 -22.57 3.18
CA ALA A 7 -1.85 -22.29 4.47
C ALA A 7 -2.76 -21.31 5.24
N PRO A 8 -2.98 -21.51 6.55
CA PRO A 8 -3.84 -20.62 7.32
C PRO A 8 -3.39 -19.19 7.08
N SER A 9 -4.30 -18.40 6.52
CA SER A 9 -4.00 -17.06 6.12
C SER A 9 -3.63 -16.28 7.41
N HIS A 10 -2.35 -15.95 7.61
CA HIS A 10 -1.87 -15.21 8.79
C HIS A 10 -2.46 -13.78 8.91
N TYR A 11 -3.50 -13.46 8.13
CA TYR A 11 -4.20 -12.18 8.17
C TYR A 11 -4.81 -11.88 9.55
N GLY A 12 -5.13 -12.90 10.36
CA GLY A 12 -5.71 -12.73 11.70
C GLY A 12 -4.72 -12.38 12.82
N GLU A 13 -3.41 -12.60 12.62
CA GLU A 13 -2.39 -12.39 13.67
C GLU A 13 -1.54 -11.12 13.47
N ARG A 14 -1.68 -10.43 12.35
CA ARG A 14 -0.92 -9.20 12.08
C ARG A 14 -1.61 -8.01 12.77
N PRO A 15 -0.86 -7.15 13.48
CA PRO A 15 -1.42 -5.94 14.05
C PRO A 15 -1.97 -5.04 12.94
N VAL A 16 -3.18 -4.51 13.16
CA VAL A 16 -3.80 -3.53 12.26
C VAL A 16 -2.99 -2.25 12.29
N THR A 17 -2.68 -1.72 11.11
CA THR A 17 -2.04 -0.41 10.95
C THR A 17 -3.07 0.55 10.38
N GLU A 18 -3.51 1.50 11.19
CA GLU A 18 -4.38 2.59 10.75
C GLU A 18 -3.59 3.57 9.87
N VAL A 19 -4.11 3.90 8.69
CA VAL A 19 -3.47 4.81 7.73
C VAL A 19 -4.53 5.76 7.17
N ALA A 20 -4.18 7.05 7.06
CA ALA A 20 -4.96 8.05 6.35
C ALA A 20 -4.22 8.47 5.08
N VAL A 21 -4.99 8.79 4.04
CA VAL A 21 -4.47 9.17 2.71
C VAL A 21 -5.27 10.34 2.16
N GLY A 22 -4.59 11.31 1.55
CA GLY A 22 -5.16 12.45 0.84
C GLY A 22 -5.14 12.24 -0.67
N VAL A 23 -6.30 12.43 -1.32
CA VAL A 23 -6.41 12.44 -2.79
C VAL A 23 -6.66 13.87 -3.26
N LEU A 24 -5.62 14.51 -3.80
CA LEU A 24 -5.70 15.87 -4.30
C LEU A 24 -5.96 15.87 -5.80
N LEU A 25 -6.92 16.69 -6.21
CA LEU A 25 -7.36 16.89 -7.59
C LEU A 25 -7.08 18.33 -8.02
N ASP A 26 -6.55 18.50 -9.23
CA ASP A 26 -6.52 19.83 -9.86
C ASP A 26 -7.79 20.10 -10.70
N ALA A 27 -7.89 21.32 -11.23
CA ALA A 27 -9.05 21.73 -12.03
C ALA A 27 -9.19 20.97 -13.37
N GLN A 28 -8.19 20.17 -13.77
CA GLN A 28 -8.22 19.33 -14.96
C GLN A 28 -8.52 17.86 -14.60
N GLY A 29 -8.75 17.54 -13.33
CA GLY A 29 -9.06 16.20 -12.85
C GLY A 29 -7.84 15.29 -12.71
N ARG A 30 -6.62 15.83 -12.68
CA ARG A 30 -5.40 15.05 -12.44
C ARG A 30 -5.17 14.87 -10.95
N PHE A 31 -4.59 13.73 -10.58
CA PHE A 31 -4.30 13.39 -9.19
C PHE A 31 -2.84 13.66 -8.82
N LEU A 32 -2.60 14.10 -7.59
CA LEU A 32 -1.25 14.19 -7.03
C LEU A 32 -0.77 12.82 -6.52
N LEU A 33 0.37 12.37 -7.04
CA LEU A 33 1.13 11.24 -6.52
C LEU A 33 2.52 11.73 -6.09
N THR A 34 3.06 11.15 -5.04
CA THR A 34 4.43 11.40 -4.56
C THR A 34 5.26 10.14 -4.73
N SER A 35 6.57 10.29 -4.92
CA SER A 35 7.48 9.15 -4.94
C SER A 35 8.14 8.99 -3.58
N ARG A 36 8.25 7.74 -3.13
CA ARG A 36 8.85 7.44 -1.84
C ARG A 36 10.37 7.68 -1.87
N PRO A 37 10.94 8.47 -0.95
CA PRO A 37 12.36 8.82 -0.96
C PRO A 37 13.28 7.60 -0.69
N PRO A 38 14.56 7.70 -1.07
CA PRO A 38 15.55 6.64 -0.80
C PRO A 38 15.65 6.30 0.69
N GLY A 39 15.90 5.02 0.99
CA GLY A 39 16.06 4.54 2.38
C GLY A 39 14.76 4.21 3.11
N LYS A 40 13.60 4.30 2.45
CA LYS A 40 12.33 3.77 2.95
C LYS A 40 11.99 2.44 2.28
N VAL A 41 11.24 1.57 2.98
CA VAL A 41 10.69 0.34 2.38
C VAL A 41 9.87 0.74 1.15
N TYR A 42 10.09 0.10 0.01
CA TYR A 42 9.50 0.47 -1.31
C TYR A 42 9.93 1.83 -1.86
N ALA A 43 11.17 2.26 -1.62
CA ALA A 43 11.72 3.46 -2.27
C ALA A 43 11.51 3.45 -3.80
N GLY A 44 11.14 4.60 -4.36
CA GLY A 44 10.87 4.76 -5.80
C GLY A 44 9.47 4.35 -6.26
N TYR A 45 8.63 3.79 -5.37
CA TYR A 45 7.22 3.54 -5.67
C TYR A 45 6.41 4.84 -5.53
N TRP A 46 5.30 4.90 -6.27
CA TRP A 46 4.32 5.99 -6.16
C TRP A 46 3.38 5.75 -4.97
N GLU A 47 3.10 6.79 -4.20
CA GLU A 47 2.13 6.79 -3.10
C GLU A 47 1.26 8.05 -3.13
N PHE A 48 0.03 7.92 -2.65
CA PHE A 48 -0.78 9.08 -2.32
C PHE A 48 -0.28 9.68 -1.00
N PRO A 49 -0.25 11.02 -0.87
CA PRO A 49 0.11 11.71 0.37
C PRO A 49 -0.70 11.26 1.58
#